data_AF-A0A960SXE8-F1
#
_entry.id   AF-A0A960SXE8-F1
#
_cell.length_a   1.000
_cell.length_b   1.000
_cell.length_c   1.000
_cell.angle_alpha   90.00
_cell.angle_beta   90.00
_cell.angle_gamma   90.00
#
_symmetry.space_group_name_H-M   'P 1'
#
loop_
_entity.id
_entity.type
_entity.pdbx_description
1 polymer ?
#
loop_
_entity_poly.entity_id
_entity_poly.type
_entity_poly.pdbx_seq_one_letter_code
_entity_poly.pdbx_strand_id
1 'polypeptide(L)'
;MNPEQPRRSSAAQWLILLGLVALAAVWTWPKVLRQKIKADQTRAISNLRQIGLSILDFESEYGSFPDERTAGLLAPENKLGLDLTGTSSNVHFRQLIVTGPAPMEIIFYAPTGYTRKADEIMDSNDTMLAAGEVGYGYFMDGGRGMTTKDGYSGRPVACAPLAFDGNSVSATRFDPATYDGKAVVLRADCSVTSHHIDPKSGDAILGSKPILETGPDTVWGADGKPTILPPLPKR
;
A
#
# COMPACT_ATOMS: atom_id res chain seq x y z
N MET A 1 -32.52 -55.84 39.06
CA MET A 1 -33.23 -54.85 38.23
C MET A 1 -32.23 -53.75 37.89
N ASN A 2 -31.62 -53.81 36.71
CA ASN A 2 -30.64 -52.81 36.27
C ASN A 2 -31.25 -52.11 35.05
N PRO A 3 -31.57 -50.82 35.11
CA PRO A 3 -32.24 -50.15 34.00
C PRO A 3 -31.26 -49.99 32.83
N GLU A 4 -31.69 -50.46 31.65
CA GLU A 4 -30.97 -50.24 30.40
C GLU A 4 -30.81 -48.74 30.16
N GLN A 5 -29.56 -48.26 30.16
CA GLN A 5 -29.28 -46.92 29.69
C GLN A 5 -29.52 -46.87 28.17
N PRO A 6 -30.38 -45.96 27.67
CA PRO A 6 -30.61 -45.85 26.25
C PRO A 6 -29.32 -45.42 25.56
N ARG A 7 -28.77 -46.30 24.70
CA ARG A 7 -27.65 -45.99 23.81
C ARG A 7 -28.06 -44.81 22.93
N ARG A 8 -27.62 -43.59 23.30
CA ARG A 8 -27.68 -42.41 22.44
C ARG A 8 -27.11 -42.78 21.09
N SER A 9 -27.91 -42.70 20.03
CA SER A 9 -27.49 -43.06 18.68
C SER A 9 -26.29 -42.21 18.26
N SER A 10 -25.27 -42.84 17.67
CA SER A 10 -24.03 -42.18 17.23
C SER A 10 -24.31 -40.96 16.34
N ALA A 11 -25.35 -41.04 15.50
CA ALA A 11 -25.80 -39.94 14.64
C ALA A 11 -26.20 -38.68 15.41
N ALA A 12 -26.94 -38.81 16.53
CA ALA A 12 -27.35 -37.65 17.34
C ALA A 12 -26.14 -36.97 18.00
N GLN A 13 -25.13 -37.75 18.41
CA GLN A 13 -23.89 -37.22 18.97
C GLN A 13 -23.08 -36.45 17.91
N TRP A 14 -23.00 -36.96 16.67
CA TRP A 14 -22.33 -36.26 15.57
C TRP A 14 -23.03 -34.95 15.18
N LEU A 15 -24.36 -34.92 15.17
CA LEU A 15 -25.12 -33.69 14.89
C LEU A 15 -24.90 -32.61 15.95
N ILE A 16 -24.88 -32.99 17.24
CA ILE A 16 -24.58 -32.07 18.33
C ILE A 16 -23.16 -31.53 18.19
N LEU A 17 -22.18 -32.40 17.90
CA LEU A 17 -20.78 -31.99 17.71
C LEU A 17 -20.64 -31.02 16.53
N LEU A 18 -21.24 -31.31 15.38
CA LEU A 18 -21.24 -30.42 14.22
C LEU A 18 -21.90 -29.07 14.54
N GLY A 19 -23.00 -29.08 15.28
CA GLY A 19 -23.67 -27.86 15.74
C GLY A 19 -22.77 -27.01 16.66
N LEU A 20 -22.03 -27.63 17.57
CA LEU A 20 -21.08 -26.95 18.46
C LEU A 20 -19.89 -26.36 17.67
N VAL A 21 -19.34 -27.10 16.72
CA VAL A 21 -18.25 -26.62 15.85
C VAL A 21 -18.73 -25.43 15.00
N ALA A 22 -19.92 -25.53 14.41
CA ALA A 22 -20.50 -24.42 13.64
C ALA A 22 -20.71 -23.16 14.50
N LEU A 23 -21.22 -23.32 15.72
CA LEU A 23 -21.41 -22.20 16.65
C LEU A 23 -20.07 -21.55 17.05
N ALA A 24 -19.06 -22.36 17.34
CA ALA A 24 -17.72 -21.86 17.65
C ALA A 24 -17.08 -21.12 16.46
N ALA A 25 -17.28 -21.61 15.23
CA ALA A 25 -16.81 -20.95 14.02
C ALA A 25 -17.49 -19.58 13.82
N VAL A 26 -18.82 -19.50 13.98
CA VAL A 26 -19.57 -18.23 13.88
C VAL A 26 -19.08 -17.20 14.91
N TRP A 27 -18.77 -17.64 16.12
CA TRP A 27 -18.31 -16.73 17.17
C TRP A 27 -16.86 -16.25 16.98
N THR A 28 -16.00 -17.07 16.39
CA THR A 28 -14.57 -16.74 16.19
C THR A 28 -14.29 -16.05 14.86
N TRP A 29 -15.14 -16.23 13.85
CA TRP A 29 -14.96 -15.68 12.50
C TRP A 29 -14.69 -14.16 12.46
N PRO A 30 -15.44 -13.29 13.17
CA PRO A 30 -15.18 -11.85 13.14
C PRO A 30 -13.78 -11.48 13.67
N LYS A 31 -13.27 -12.22 14.65
CA LYS A 31 -11.94 -11.98 15.22
C LYS A 31 -10.85 -12.36 14.24
N VAL A 32 -10.99 -13.51 13.57
CA VAL A 32 -10.03 -13.98 12.55
C VAL A 32 -9.98 -13.00 11.37
N LEU A 33 -11.14 -12.51 10.91
CA LEU A 33 -11.18 -11.52 9.83
C LEU A 33 -10.48 -10.22 10.22
N ARG A 34 -10.76 -9.68 11.42
CA ARG A 34 -10.07 -8.48 11.92
C ARG A 34 -8.57 -8.69 12.10
N GLN A 35 -8.14 -9.87 12.53
CA GLN A 35 -6.72 -10.20 12.65
C GLN A 35 -6.04 -10.23 11.28
N LYS A 36 -6.69 -10.80 10.27
CA LYS A 36 -6.18 -10.78 8.89
C LYS A 36 -6.02 -9.36 8.37
N ILE A 37 -7.05 -8.51 8.52
CA ILE A 37 -7.00 -7.10 8.11
C ILE A 37 -5.85 -6.35 8.79
N LYS A 38 -5.64 -6.58 10.09
CA LYS A 38 -4.52 -5.98 10.84
C LYS A 38 -3.16 -6.54 10.40
N ALA A 39 -3.07 -7.83 10.09
CA ALA A 39 -1.84 -8.43 9.57
C ALA A 39 -1.48 -7.84 8.20
N ASP A 40 -2.48 -7.66 7.34
CA ASP A 40 -2.34 -7.05 6.02
C ASP A 40 -1.87 -5.59 6.14
N GLN A 41 -2.47 -4.80 7.04
CA GLN A 41 -2.02 -3.44 7.35
C GLN A 41 -0.58 -3.42 7.90
N THR A 42 -0.25 -4.33 8.83
CA THR A 42 1.09 -4.41 9.44
C THR A 42 2.13 -4.73 8.38
N ARG A 43 1.81 -5.63 7.45
CA ARG A 43 2.67 -5.94 6.31
C ARG A 43 2.87 -4.71 5.43
N ALA A 44 1.79 -4.00 5.11
CA ALA A 44 1.88 -2.78 4.31
C ALA A 44 2.78 -1.73 4.98
N ILE A 45 2.65 -1.53 6.31
CA ILE A 45 3.51 -0.62 7.07
C ILE A 45 4.98 -1.06 7.01
N SER A 46 5.27 -2.35 7.22
CA SER A 46 6.64 -2.87 7.22
C SER A 46 7.31 -2.72 5.85
N ASN A 47 6.58 -3.00 4.79
CA ASN A 47 7.03 -2.86 3.41
C ASN A 47 7.26 -1.38 3.05
N LEU A 48 6.32 -0.52 3.43
CA LEU A 48 6.41 0.92 3.20
C LEU A 48 7.59 1.59 3.93
N ARG A 49 7.97 1.09 5.11
CA ARG A 49 9.21 1.54 5.78
C ARG A 49 10.47 1.19 5.00
N GLN A 50 10.52 0.00 4.39
CA GLN A 50 11.66 -0.41 3.56
C GLN A 50 11.74 0.47 2.30
N ILE A 51 10.60 0.76 1.67
CA ILE A 51 10.53 1.73 0.56
C ILE A 51 11.05 3.11 1.01
N GLY A 52 10.66 3.56 2.20
CA GLY A 52 11.14 4.84 2.74
C GLY A 52 12.66 4.92 2.86
N LEU A 53 13.31 3.86 3.35
CA LEU A 53 14.77 3.80 3.40
C LEU A 53 15.38 3.86 2.00
N SER A 54 14.84 3.11 1.03
CA SER A 54 15.32 3.16 -0.36
C SER A 54 15.15 4.55 -0.99
N ILE A 55 14.06 5.26 -0.69
CA ILE A 55 13.83 6.63 -1.18
C ILE A 55 14.84 7.60 -0.57
N LEU A 56 15.20 7.43 0.70
CA LEU A 56 16.20 8.28 1.37
C LEU A 56 17.59 8.07 0.77
N ASP A 57 17.98 6.80 0.54
CA ASP A 57 19.24 6.47 -0.10
C ASP A 57 19.28 7.06 -1.53
N PHE A 58 18.18 6.93 -2.27
CA PHE A 58 18.01 7.51 -3.59
C PHE A 58 18.13 9.05 -3.59
N GLU A 59 17.50 9.73 -2.63
CA GLU A 59 17.64 11.18 -2.50
C GLU A 59 19.08 11.59 -2.22
N SER A 60 19.79 10.83 -1.38
CA SER A 60 21.19 11.12 -1.07
C SER A 60 22.09 11.06 -2.30
N GLU A 61 21.75 10.24 -3.29
CA GLU A 61 22.52 10.05 -4.53
C GLU A 61 22.08 11.01 -5.65
N TYR A 62 20.78 11.18 -5.86
CA TYR A 62 20.24 11.93 -7.01
C TYR A 62 19.65 13.31 -6.66
N GLY A 63 19.59 13.65 -5.37
CA GLY A 63 19.20 14.96 -4.84
C GLY A 63 17.69 15.22 -4.71
N SER A 64 16.84 14.25 -5.08
CA SER A 64 15.39 14.27 -4.84
C SER A 64 14.84 12.86 -4.81
N PHE A 65 13.60 12.69 -4.38
CA PHE A 65 12.85 11.45 -4.58
C PHE A 65 12.61 11.20 -6.08
N PRO A 66 12.28 9.95 -6.47
CA PRO A 66 12.06 9.58 -7.87
C PRO A 66 11.08 10.50 -8.61
N ASP A 67 11.52 11.02 -9.75
CA ASP A 67 10.73 11.82 -10.70
C ASP A 67 11.29 11.72 -12.12
N GLU A 68 10.76 12.52 -13.05
CA GLU A 68 11.25 12.55 -14.43
C GLU A 68 12.69 13.06 -14.57
N ARG A 69 13.13 13.97 -13.68
CA ARG A 69 14.49 14.50 -13.69
C ARG A 69 15.47 13.41 -13.28
N THR A 70 15.18 12.68 -12.20
CA THR A 70 16.03 11.58 -11.74
C THR A 70 16.02 10.43 -12.73
N ALA A 71 14.89 10.13 -13.38
CA ALA A 71 14.85 9.17 -14.49
C ALA A 71 15.86 9.51 -15.61
N GLY A 72 15.99 10.80 -15.95
CA GLY A 72 16.98 11.26 -16.93
C GLY A 72 18.44 11.06 -16.48
N LEU A 73 18.71 11.15 -15.17
CA LEU A 73 20.03 10.88 -14.61
C LEU A 73 20.38 9.38 -14.62
N LEU A 74 19.38 8.51 -14.58
CA LEU A 74 19.53 7.05 -14.59
C LEU A 74 19.74 6.45 -15.97
N ALA A 75 19.68 7.25 -17.04
CA ALA A 75 19.88 6.75 -18.40
C ALA A 75 21.16 5.89 -18.59
N PRO A 76 22.32 6.22 -17.97
CA PRO A 76 23.51 5.37 -18.06
C PRO A 76 23.40 4.04 -17.30
N GLU A 77 22.60 3.99 -16.23
CA GLU A 77 22.41 2.80 -15.38
C GLU A 77 21.29 1.89 -15.89
N ASN A 78 20.36 2.45 -16.68
CA ASN A 78 19.22 1.77 -17.25
C ASN A 78 19.60 0.85 -18.43
N LYS A 79 20.40 -0.17 -18.16
CA LYS A 79 20.91 -1.14 -19.14
C LYS A 79 19.81 -2.00 -19.77
N LEU A 80 18.66 -2.12 -19.09
CA LEU A 80 17.52 -2.92 -19.53
C LEU A 80 16.52 -2.11 -20.38
N GLY A 81 16.74 -0.81 -20.58
CA GLY A 81 15.84 0.04 -21.36
C GLY A 81 14.45 0.18 -20.71
N LEU A 82 14.39 0.21 -19.38
CA LEU A 82 13.17 0.32 -18.60
C LEU A 82 12.51 1.69 -18.77
N ASP A 83 11.19 1.72 -18.68
CA ASP A 83 10.38 2.92 -18.60
C ASP A 83 10.44 3.45 -17.16
N LEU A 84 11.21 4.52 -16.98
CA LEU A 84 11.43 5.18 -15.68
C LEU A 84 10.61 6.47 -15.53
N THR A 85 9.88 6.88 -16.58
CA THR A 85 9.00 8.05 -16.63
C THR A 85 7.56 7.63 -16.88
N GLY A 86 6.58 8.40 -16.40
CA GLY A 86 5.17 8.12 -16.62
C GLY A 86 4.30 8.51 -15.43
N THR A 87 3.03 8.08 -15.45
CA THR A 87 2.00 8.54 -14.50
C THR A 87 1.60 7.49 -13.47
N SER A 88 2.32 6.37 -13.37
CA SER A 88 2.06 5.31 -12.39
C SER A 88 3.11 5.32 -11.28
N SER A 89 2.74 4.87 -10.08
CA SER A 89 3.74 4.68 -9.03
C SER A 89 4.77 3.60 -9.40
N ASN A 90 4.39 2.60 -10.21
CA ASN A 90 5.29 1.55 -10.68
C ASN A 90 6.54 2.13 -11.35
N VAL A 91 6.39 3.07 -12.30
CA VAL A 91 7.55 3.61 -13.05
C VAL A 91 8.51 4.40 -12.15
N HIS A 92 8.00 5.07 -11.12
CA HIS A 92 8.84 5.81 -10.18
C HIS A 92 9.51 4.89 -9.15
N PHE A 93 8.83 3.83 -8.70
CA PHE A 93 9.44 2.82 -7.86
C PHE A 93 10.47 1.96 -8.58
N ARG A 94 10.37 1.76 -9.91
CA ARG A 94 11.43 1.12 -10.71
C ARG A 94 12.77 1.85 -10.59
N GLN A 95 12.75 3.18 -10.45
CA GLN A 95 13.99 3.94 -10.26
C GLN A 95 14.74 3.50 -9.00
N LEU A 96 14.03 3.14 -7.92
CA LEU A 96 14.64 2.63 -6.69
C LEU A 96 15.26 1.24 -6.86
N ILE A 97 14.69 0.42 -7.76
CA ILE A 97 15.21 -0.93 -8.06
C ILE A 97 16.47 -0.83 -8.92
N VAL A 98 16.49 0.09 -9.90
CA VAL A 98 17.62 0.28 -10.81
C VAL A 98 18.89 0.68 -10.05
N THR A 99 18.77 1.51 -9.02
CA THR A 99 19.90 2.07 -8.26
C THR A 99 20.21 1.29 -6.98
N GLY A 100 19.28 0.45 -6.52
CA GLY A 100 19.37 -0.22 -5.23
C GLY A 100 20.51 -1.26 -5.18
N PRO A 101 21.20 -1.39 -4.02
CA PRO A 101 22.30 -2.36 -3.87
C PRO A 101 21.83 -3.83 -3.92
N ALA A 102 20.53 -4.06 -3.74
CA ALA A 102 19.87 -5.35 -3.95
C ALA A 102 18.42 -5.11 -4.44
N PRO A 103 18.12 -5.32 -5.73
CA PRO A 103 16.77 -5.14 -6.24
C PRO A 103 15.83 -6.20 -5.65
N MET A 104 14.68 -5.78 -5.11
CA MET A 104 13.61 -6.69 -4.67
C MET A 104 12.23 -6.07 -4.88
N GLU A 105 11.30 -6.87 -5.38
CA GLU A 105 9.95 -6.41 -5.71
C GLU A 105 8.98 -6.56 -4.54
N ILE A 106 9.25 -7.53 -3.66
CA ILE A 106 8.37 -7.90 -2.54
C ILE A 106 8.05 -6.76 -1.58
N ILE A 107 8.90 -5.74 -1.49
CA ILE A 107 8.66 -4.56 -0.64
C ILE A 107 7.60 -3.62 -1.24
N PHE A 108 7.36 -3.67 -2.55
CA PHE A 108 6.35 -2.84 -3.22
C PHE A 108 4.93 -3.43 -3.11
N TYR A 109 4.81 -4.67 -2.64
CA TYR A 109 3.53 -5.30 -2.38
C TYR A 109 2.83 -4.72 -1.14
N ALA A 110 1.55 -4.37 -1.30
CA ALA A 110 0.62 -4.08 -0.20
C ALA A 110 -0.66 -4.91 -0.42
N PRO A 111 -1.14 -5.70 0.56
CA PRO A 111 -2.35 -6.50 0.35
C PRO A 111 -3.58 -5.61 0.13
N THR A 112 -4.17 -5.68 -1.07
CA THR A 112 -5.34 -4.88 -1.50
C THR A 112 -6.17 -5.67 -2.52
N GLY A 113 -7.34 -5.15 -2.91
CA GLY A 113 -8.19 -5.81 -3.91
C GLY A 113 -7.54 -5.95 -5.29
N TYR A 114 -6.62 -5.05 -5.64
CA TYR A 114 -6.00 -4.92 -6.96
C TYR A 114 -4.57 -5.46 -7.04
N THR A 115 -4.04 -6.08 -5.98
CA THR A 115 -2.64 -6.55 -5.95
C THR A 115 -2.47 -8.06 -5.98
N ARG A 116 -1.27 -8.47 -6.40
CA ARG A 116 -0.69 -9.82 -6.34
C ARG A 116 0.75 -9.72 -5.83
N LYS A 117 1.30 -10.81 -5.31
CA LYS A 117 2.72 -10.85 -4.96
C LYS A 117 3.55 -10.86 -6.25
N ALA A 118 4.71 -10.21 -6.20
CA ALA A 118 5.70 -10.29 -7.26
C ALA A 118 6.30 -11.69 -7.39
N ASP A 119 6.79 -12.00 -8.59
CA ASP A 119 7.53 -13.22 -8.89
C ASP A 119 9.05 -13.03 -8.85
N GLU A 120 9.53 -11.80 -8.60
CA GLU A 120 10.95 -11.41 -8.54
C GLU A 120 11.67 -11.53 -9.89
N ILE A 121 10.92 -11.47 -11.00
CA ILE A 121 11.47 -11.42 -12.35
C ILE A 121 11.55 -9.94 -12.79
N MET A 122 12.76 -9.44 -12.95
CA MET A 122 13.03 -8.00 -13.14
C MET A 122 13.83 -7.70 -14.42
N ASP A 123 13.58 -8.46 -15.49
CA ASP A 123 14.37 -8.41 -16.72
C ASP A 123 13.83 -7.44 -17.79
N SER A 124 12.62 -6.89 -17.60
CA SER A 124 11.96 -6.04 -18.60
C SER A 124 10.90 -5.10 -18.00
N ASN A 125 10.31 -4.25 -18.84
CA ASN A 125 9.16 -3.40 -18.47
C ASN A 125 7.89 -4.19 -18.13
N ASP A 126 7.73 -5.40 -18.68
CA ASP A 126 6.54 -6.21 -18.47
C ASP A 126 6.63 -7.05 -17.19
N THR A 127 7.85 -7.27 -16.70
CA THR A 127 8.16 -8.13 -15.56
C THR A 127 8.51 -7.31 -14.32
N MET A 128 9.37 -6.29 -14.43
CA MET A 128 9.73 -5.45 -13.28
C MET A 128 8.57 -4.58 -12.81
N LEU A 129 8.14 -4.77 -11.57
CA LEU A 129 6.99 -4.14 -10.94
C LEU A 129 5.79 -4.19 -11.88
N ALA A 130 5.46 -5.40 -12.32
CA ALA A 130 4.38 -5.65 -13.25
C ALA A 130 3.02 -5.24 -12.67
N ALA A 131 2.01 -5.21 -13.54
CA ALA A 131 0.65 -4.87 -13.14
C ALA A 131 0.17 -5.75 -11.96
N GLY A 132 -0.28 -5.09 -10.90
CA GLY A 132 -0.72 -5.69 -9.65
C GLY A 132 0.36 -5.95 -8.61
N GLU A 133 1.66 -5.78 -8.90
CA GLU A 133 2.72 -6.08 -7.91
C GLU A 133 2.99 -4.91 -6.96
N VAL A 134 2.68 -3.69 -7.40
CA VAL A 134 2.77 -2.47 -6.58
C VAL A 134 1.42 -2.18 -5.93
N GLY A 135 1.41 -2.10 -4.60
CA GLY A 135 0.20 -1.79 -3.82
C GLY A 135 0.06 -0.32 -3.41
N TYR A 136 1.13 0.47 -3.57
CA TYR A 136 1.20 1.84 -3.07
C TYR A 136 1.00 2.87 -4.17
N GLY A 137 0.28 3.94 -3.87
CA GLY A 137 0.36 5.20 -4.61
C GLY A 137 1.60 5.98 -4.20
N TYR A 138 2.08 6.84 -5.10
CA TYR A 138 3.24 7.69 -4.87
C TYR A 138 2.85 9.17 -5.01
N PHE A 139 3.24 10.00 -4.05
CA PHE A 139 2.89 11.41 -4.03
C PHE A 139 3.92 12.25 -4.79
N MET A 140 3.40 13.22 -5.53
CA MET A 140 4.17 14.24 -6.24
C MET A 140 3.65 15.62 -5.86
N ASP A 141 4.51 16.64 -5.96
CA ASP A 141 4.13 18.04 -5.76
C ASP A 141 4.34 18.83 -7.05
N GLY A 142 3.26 19.16 -7.75
CA GLY A 142 3.31 19.86 -9.03
C GLY A 142 4.02 19.08 -10.13
N GLY A 143 3.96 17.74 -10.08
CA GLY A 143 4.61 16.84 -11.04
C GLY A 143 6.11 16.60 -10.79
N ARG A 144 6.64 17.05 -9.65
CA ARG A 144 8.04 16.82 -9.26
C ARG A 144 8.13 15.90 -8.06
N GLY A 145 9.25 15.17 -7.99
CA GLY A 145 9.65 14.43 -6.81
C GLY A 145 9.98 15.42 -5.71
N MET A 146 9.55 15.10 -4.49
CA MET A 146 9.85 15.93 -3.33
C MET A 146 11.28 15.68 -2.84
N THR A 147 11.70 16.47 -1.86
CA THR A 147 12.92 16.29 -1.08
C THR A 147 12.60 16.29 0.41
N THR A 148 13.48 15.74 1.24
CA THR A 148 13.42 15.89 2.70
C THR A 148 13.51 17.36 3.14
N LYS A 149 13.92 18.27 2.25
CA LYS A 149 14.08 19.71 2.50
C LYS A 149 12.88 20.56 2.11
N ASP A 150 11.81 20.00 1.53
CA ASP A 150 10.63 20.75 1.06
C ASP A 150 9.72 21.30 2.19
N GLY A 151 10.30 21.61 3.36
CA GLY A 151 9.71 22.44 4.41
C GLY A 151 8.89 21.70 5.46
N TYR A 152 8.21 20.60 5.11
CA TYR A 152 7.46 19.79 6.07
C TYR A 152 7.86 18.31 6.00
N SER A 153 8.57 17.85 7.03
CA SER A 153 8.98 16.46 7.17
C SER A 153 7.80 15.48 7.21
N GLY A 154 6.61 15.98 7.55
CA GLY A 154 5.34 15.25 7.56
C GLY A 154 4.65 15.11 6.20
N ARG A 155 5.25 15.58 5.10
CA ARG A 155 4.66 15.46 3.75
C ARG A 155 4.52 13.99 3.35
N PRO A 156 3.33 13.54 2.91
CA PRO A 156 3.11 12.20 2.38
C PRO A 156 3.99 11.93 1.15
N VAL A 157 4.62 10.75 1.09
CA VAL A 157 5.47 10.30 -0.02
C VAL A 157 4.86 9.10 -0.75
N ALA A 158 4.29 8.16 -0.01
CA ALA A 158 3.62 6.99 -0.57
C ALA A 158 2.50 6.52 0.35
N CYS A 159 1.49 5.85 -0.20
CA CYS A 159 0.34 5.41 0.60
C CYS A 159 -0.39 4.19 0.07
N ALA A 160 -1.13 3.54 0.95
CA ALA A 160 -2.13 2.51 0.63
C ALA A 160 -3.24 2.52 1.70
N PRO A 161 -4.44 1.99 1.44
CA PRO A 161 -4.92 1.42 0.19
C PRO A 161 -5.65 2.50 -0.63
N LEU A 162 -5.38 2.58 -1.93
CA LEU A 162 -6.17 3.43 -2.81
C LEU A 162 -7.46 2.73 -3.22
N ALA A 163 -8.52 3.50 -3.50
CA ALA A 163 -9.79 2.95 -3.94
C ALA A 163 -9.65 2.28 -5.32
N PHE A 164 -10.37 1.20 -5.55
CA PHE A 164 -10.36 0.45 -6.82
C PHE A 164 -11.80 0.16 -7.26
N ASP A 165 -12.12 0.53 -8.50
CA ASP A 165 -13.47 0.38 -9.07
C ASP A 165 -13.67 -0.94 -9.84
N GLY A 166 -12.65 -1.80 -9.90
CA GLY A 166 -12.63 -3.01 -10.72
C GLY A 166 -11.81 -2.88 -12.01
N ASN A 167 -11.47 -1.67 -12.43
CA ASN A 167 -10.72 -1.41 -13.65
C ASN A 167 -9.53 -0.45 -13.43
N SER A 168 -9.67 0.54 -12.55
CA SER A 168 -8.67 1.57 -12.28
C SER A 168 -8.51 1.84 -10.79
N VAL A 169 -7.28 2.16 -10.38
CA VAL A 169 -6.96 2.59 -9.02
C VAL A 169 -7.06 4.11 -8.94
N SER A 170 -7.75 4.62 -7.93
CA SER A 170 -8.02 6.05 -7.76
C SER A 170 -6.74 6.83 -7.46
N ALA A 171 -6.59 7.99 -8.10
CA ALA A 171 -5.54 8.96 -7.80
C ALA A 171 -5.90 9.93 -6.65
N THR A 172 -7.09 9.82 -6.06
CA THR A 172 -7.58 10.79 -5.07
C THR A 172 -8.27 10.17 -3.87
N ARG A 173 -8.77 8.93 -3.97
CA ARG A 173 -9.58 8.29 -2.93
C ARG A 173 -8.92 7.01 -2.41
N PHE A 174 -9.21 6.70 -1.16
CA PHE A 174 -8.74 5.54 -0.42
C PHE A 174 -9.86 4.53 -0.22
N ASP A 175 -9.50 3.25 -0.07
CA ASP A 175 -10.47 2.18 0.19
C ASP A 175 -10.75 2.03 1.70
N PRO A 176 -11.93 2.43 2.21
CA PRO A 176 -12.26 2.30 3.63
C PRO A 176 -12.52 0.86 4.07
N ALA A 177 -12.74 -0.08 3.14
CA ALA A 177 -12.96 -1.49 3.48
C ALA A 177 -11.64 -2.23 3.78
N THR A 178 -10.52 -1.69 3.31
CA THR A 178 -9.19 -2.24 3.55
C THR A 178 -8.55 -1.60 4.80
N TYR A 179 -7.71 -2.38 5.50
CA TYR A 179 -6.97 -1.95 6.71
C TYR A 179 -7.83 -1.32 7.82
N ASP A 180 -9.07 -1.80 8.01
CA ASP A 180 -9.96 -1.35 9.09
C ASP A 180 -10.26 0.15 9.03
N GLY A 181 -10.46 0.67 7.81
CA GLY A 181 -10.74 2.09 7.56
C GLY A 181 -9.55 3.01 7.80
N LYS A 182 -8.33 2.49 7.58
CA LYS A 182 -7.07 3.23 7.74
C LYS A 182 -6.25 3.29 6.45
N ALA A 183 -5.74 4.47 6.14
CA ALA A 183 -4.68 4.66 5.16
C ALA A 183 -3.32 4.60 5.86
N VAL A 184 -2.39 3.80 5.36
CA VAL A 184 -0.98 3.82 5.75
C VAL A 184 -0.25 4.80 4.85
N VAL A 185 0.54 5.68 5.45
CA VAL A 185 1.19 6.80 4.76
C VAL A 185 2.65 6.86 5.18
N LEU A 186 3.54 6.80 4.19
CA LEU A 186 4.95 7.15 4.33
C LEU A 186 5.08 8.66 4.30
N ARG A 187 5.89 9.21 5.18
CA ARG A 187 6.21 10.64 5.22
C ARG A 187 7.64 10.90 4.75
N ALA A 188 7.95 12.14 4.40
CA ALA A 188 9.28 12.54 3.94
C ALA A 188 10.39 12.26 4.97
N ASP A 189 10.07 12.24 6.27
CA ASP A 189 10.99 11.78 7.33
C ASP A 189 11.15 10.25 7.45
N CYS A 190 10.68 9.49 6.47
CA CYS A 190 10.66 8.03 6.44
C CYS A 190 9.82 7.37 7.55
N SER A 191 9.09 8.14 8.36
CA SER A 191 8.12 7.58 9.29
C SER A 191 6.88 7.09 8.53
N VAL A 192 6.26 6.03 9.05
CA VAL A 192 5.01 5.49 8.52
C VAL A 192 3.93 5.60 9.57
N THR A 193 2.83 6.27 9.22
CA THR A 193 1.68 6.50 10.11
C THR A 193 0.38 6.00 9.48
N SER A 194 -0.59 5.68 10.33
CA SER A 194 -1.93 5.30 9.90
C SER A 194 -2.93 6.42 10.15
N HIS A 195 -3.73 6.73 9.14
CA HIS A 195 -4.71 7.82 9.12
C HIS A 195 -6.11 7.26 8.92
N HIS A 196 -7.12 7.87 9.52
CA HIS A 196 -8.51 7.45 9.28
C HIS A 196 -8.92 7.80 7.85
N ILE A 197 -9.64 6.88 7.19
CA ILE A 197 -10.32 7.16 5.94
C ILE A 197 -11.77 7.50 6.26
N ASP A 198 -12.24 8.68 5.85
CA ASP A 198 -13.66 9.01 5.92
C ASP A 198 -14.44 8.08 4.98
N PRO A 199 -15.34 7.22 5.49
CA PRO A 199 -16.03 6.21 4.69
C PRO A 199 -17.01 6.80 3.67
N LYS A 200 -17.40 8.09 3.79
CA LYS A 200 -18.31 8.74 2.84
C LYS A 200 -17.57 9.34 1.65
N SER A 201 -16.50 10.07 1.92
CA SER A 201 -15.72 10.76 0.89
C SER A 201 -14.62 9.87 0.29
N GLY A 202 -14.12 8.89 1.05
CA GLY A 202 -12.93 8.12 0.70
C GLY A 202 -11.63 8.90 0.96
N ASP A 203 -11.67 10.00 1.70
CA ASP A 203 -10.49 10.81 1.99
C ASP A 203 -9.72 10.27 3.20
N ALA A 204 -8.41 10.09 3.06
CA ALA A 204 -7.54 9.90 4.21
C ALA A 204 -7.38 11.23 4.95
N ILE A 205 -7.59 11.24 6.27
CA ILE A 205 -7.56 12.44 7.10
C ILE A 205 -6.21 12.56 7.81
N LEU A 206 -5.45 13.60 7.45
CA LEU A 206 -4.16 13.95 8.03
C LEU A 206 -4.33 15.15 8.96
N GLY A 207 -4.29 14.90 10.27
CA GLY A 207 -4.70 15.89 11.26
C GLY A 207 -6.22 16.06 11.23
N SER A 208 -6.70 17.23 10.82
CA SER A 208 -8.14 17.55 10.71
C SER A 208 -8.61 17.73 9.27
N LYS A 209 -7.76 17.49 8.27
CA LYS A 209 -8.02 17.81 6.86
C LYS A 209 -7.74 16.60 5.96
N PRO A 210 -8.39 16.48 4.79
CA PRO A 210 -8.02 15.52 3.76
C PRO A 210 -6.53 15.63 3.38
N ILE A 211 -5.92 14.48 3.09
CA ILE A 211 -4.48 14.38 2.83
C ILE A 211 -4.02 15.14 1.58
N LEU A 212 -4.91 15.45 0.64
CA LEU A 212 -4.62 16.23 -0.57
C LEU A 212 -5.02 17.71 -0.45
N GLU A 213 -5.60 18.13 0.68
CA GLU A 213 -6.02 19.52 0.85
C GLU A 213 -4.80 20.46 0.92
N THR A 214 -4.87 21.58 0.20
CA THR A 214 -3.87 22.64 0.19
C THR A 214 -4.38 23.87 0.94
N GLY A 215 -3.48 24.79 1.27
CA GLY A 215 -3.80 26.02 1.99
C GLY A 215 -3.10 26.15 3.33
N PRO A 216 -3.49 27.16 4.14
CA PRO A 216 -3.01 27.30 5.49
C PRO A 216 -3.31 26.05 6.33
N ASP A 217 -2.38 25.71 7.21
CA ASP A 217 -2.48 24.59 8.16
C ASP A 217 -2.63 23.20 7.52
N THR A 218 -2.27 23.04 6.24
CA THR A 218 -2.11 21.73 5.60
C THR A 218 -0.64 21.37 5.46
N VAL A 219 -0.34 20.08 5.27
CA VAL A 219 1.04 19.61 5.06
C VAL A 219 1.66 20.11 3.75
N TRP A 220 0.83 20.59 2.83
CA TRP A 220 1.23 21.08 1.51
C TRP A 220 1.45 22.59 1.50
N GLY A 221 0.82 23.33 2.42
CA GLY A 221 0.82 24.79 2.42
C GLY A 221 -0.01 25.37 1.26
N ALA A 222 0.07 26.69 1.08
CA ALA A 222 -0.75 27.42 0.10
C ALA A 222 -0.40 27.11 -1.36
N ASP A 223 0.87 26.84 -1.65
CA ASP A 223 1.38 26.70 -3.02
C ASP A 223 1.52 25.24 -3.49
N GLY A 224 1.28 24.28 -2.59
CA GLY A 224 1.39 22.86 -2.89
C GLY A 224 0.37 22.43 -3.94
N LYS A 225 0.76 21.49 -4.79
CA LYS A 225 -0.05 20.89 -5.85
C LYS A 225 0.06 19.37 -5.75
N PRO A 226 -0.41 18.77 -4.65
CA PRO A 226 -0.23 17.36 -4.42
C PRO A 226 -1.04 16.52 -5.40
N THR A 227 -0.41 15.50 -5.94
CA THR A 227 -1.05 14.46 -6.73
C THR A 227 -0.60 13.09 -6.26
N ILE A 228 -1.45 12.08 -6.44
CA ILE A 228 -1.08 10.69 -6.22
C ILE A 228 -1.00 10.02 -7.59
N LEU A 229 0.15 9.43 -7.89
CA LEU A 229 0.31 8.52 -9.02
C LEU A 229 -0.20 7.14 -8.58
N PRO A 230 -1.28 6.62 -9.18
CA PRO A 230 -1.82 5.34 -8.80
C PRO A 230 -0.94 4.18 -9.32
N PRO A 231 -0.91 3.04 -8.62
CA PRO A 231 -0.29 1.83 -9.15
C PRO A 231 -1.12 1.21 -10.28
N LEU A 232 -0.47 0.38 -11.10
CA LEU A 232 -1.14 -0.41 -12.11
C LEU A 232 -1.87 -1.60 -11.44
N PRO A 233 -3.21 -1.73 -11.57
CA PRO A 233 -3.95 -2.83 -10.96
C PRO A 233 -3.64 -4.17 -11.66
N LYS A 234 -3.81 -5.28 -10.94
CA LYS A 234 -3.83 -6.62 -11.55
C LYS A 234 -4.94 -6.67 -12.61
N ARG A 235 -4.61 -7.20 -13.79
CA ARG A 235 -5.59 -7.48 -14.84
C ARG A 235 -6.36 -8.76 -14.55
#